data_AF-A0A6I4ZSX8-F1
#
_entry.id   AF-A0A6I4ZSX8-F1
#
_cell.length_a   1.000
_cell.length_b   1.000
_cell.length_c   1.000
_cell.angle_alpha   90.00
_cell.angle_beta   90.00
_cell.angle_gamma   90.00
#
_symmetry.space_group_name_H-M   'P 1'
#
loop_
_entity.id
_entity.type
_entity.pdbx_description
1 polymer ?
#
loop_
_entity_poly.entity_id
_entity_poly.type
_entity_poly.pdbx_seq_one_letter_code
_entity_poly.pdbx_strand_id
1 'polypeptide(L)'
;MDLALENRIDTDLENLTLIDSTPIGDSLLDPTLAEIAADETRDPRYWVEKVAQRAPELREEALNRLVEGGILEREDDRFLWVFRSRRYPMVDGKAEREVKLRIMGILFSDEIPDPRDVVIICLVDGCRIFRELLSKRELEQVTPRIEQVRKLDLIGQAMAQAIRDIEVWITTAQIEGRMLY
;
A
#
# COMPACT_ATOMS: atom_id res chain seq x y z
N MET A 1 7.67 2.97 -1.24
CA MET A 1 7.38 4.17 -0.43
C MET A 1 8.18 4.19 0.84
N ASP A 2 8.01 3.23 1.75
CA ASP A 2 8.76 3.23 3.02
C ASP A 2 10.28 3.20 2.84
N LEU A 3 10.79 2.40 1.88
CA LEU A 3 12.22 2.44 1.51
C LEU A 3 12.71 3.85 1.12
N ALA A 4 11.86 4.68 0.52
CA ALA A 4 12.22 6.05 0.16
C ALA A 4 12.15 7.01 1.37
N LEU A 5 11.15 6.82 2.24
CA LEU A 5 11.08 7.55 3.52
C LEU A 5 12.32 7.27 4.40
N GLU A 6 12.87 6.06 4.31
CA GLU A 6 14.11 5.65 4.98
C GLU A 6 15.38 5.98 4.15
N ASN A 7 15.26 6.79 3.09
CA ASN A 7 16.35 7.23 2.21
C ASN A 7 17.19 6.10 1.60
N ARG A 8 16.59 4.92 1.37
CA ARG A 8 17.25 3.79 0.71
C ARG A 8 17.14 3.83 -0.80
N ILE A 9 16.04 4.39 -1.30
CA ILE A 9 15.77 4.52 -2.74
C ILE A 9 15.23 5.91 -3.06
N ASP A 10 15.44 6.36 -4.28
CA ASP A 10 14.70 7.46 -4.90
C ASP A 10 13.94 6.96 -6.12
N THR A 11 12.95 7.70 -6.58
CA THR A 11 12.24 7.35 -7.80
C THR A 11 11.64 8.55 -8.50
N ASP A 12 11.68 8.51 -9.83
CA ASP A 12 10.79 9.29 -10.68
C ASP A 12 9.75 8.36 -11.32
N LEU A 13 9.07 8.81 -12.38
CA LEU A 13 8.06 8.00 -13.08
C LEU A 13 8.65 6.89 -13.94
N GLU A 14 9.93 6.98 -14.30
CA GLU A 14 10.61 6.10 -15.25
C GLU A 14 11.63 5.18 -14.57
N ASN A 15 12.27 5.63 -13.50
CA ASN A 15 13.39 4.93 -12.87
C ASN A 15 13.27 4.93 -11.35
N LEU A 16 13.52 3.76 -10.76
CA LEU A 16 13.83 3.61 -9.35
C LEU A 16 15.35 3.52 -9.20
N THR A 17 15.92 4.38 -8.36
CA THR A 17 17.36 4.42 -8.09
C THR A 17 17.66 4.02 -6.66
N LEU A 18 18.72 3.23 -6.49
CA LEU A 18 19.24 2.87 -5.18
C LEU A 18 20.12 4.02 -4.65
N ILE A 19 19.83 4.48 -3.43
CA ILE A 19 20.62 5.49 -2.72
C ILE A 19 21.57 4.81 -1.73
N ASP A 20 21.04 3.92 -0.89
CA ASP A 20 21.77 3.22 0.16
C ASP A 20 21.25 1.79 0.29
N SER A 21 22.15 0.81 0.25
CA SER A 21 21.84 -0.62 0.37
C SER A 21 21.93 -1.14 1.80
N THR A 22 22.26 -0.30 2.77
CA THR A 22 22.38 -0.69 4.18
C THR A 22 21.03 -1.18 4.69
N PRO A 23 20.94 -2.41 5.24
CA PRO A 23 19.69 -2.91 5.82
C PRO A 23 19.12 -1.96 6.88
N ILE A 24 17.80 -1.82 6.90
CA ILE A 24 17.06 -1.00 7.87
C ILE A 24 16.82 -1.79 9.16
N GLY A 25 16.84 -3.13 9.09
CA GLY A 25 16.42 -4.01 10.18
C GLY A 25 14.92 -4.30 10.16
N ASP A 26 14.27 -4.09 9.02
CA ASP A 26 12.83 -4.33 8.84
C ASP A 26 12.61 -5.56 7.94
N SER A 27 12.01 -6.62 8.49
CA SER A 27 11.75 -7.90 7.78
C SER A 27 10.85 -7.78 6.54
N LEU A 28 10.03 -6.74 6.41
CA LEU A 28 9.20 -6.49 5.22
C LEU A 28 9.96 -5.71 4.15
N LEU A 29 10.86 -4.82 4.54
CA LEU A 29 11.55 -3.91 3.62
C LEU A 29 12.90 -4.45 3.14
N ASP A 30 13.70 -5.02 4.04
CA ASP A 30 15.07 -5.45 3.76
C ASP A 30 15.20 -6.50 2.65
N PRO A 31 14.29 -7.49 2.52
CA PRO A 31 14.35 -8.43 1.40
C PRO A 31 14.22 -7.74 0.04
N THR A 32 13.33 -6.76 -0.05
CA THR A 32 13.13 -5.98 -1.29
C THR A 32 14.32 -5.06 -1.55
N LEU A 33 14.88 -4.43 -0.51
CA LEU A 33 16.08 -3.60 -0.65
C LEU A 33 17.27 -4.40 -1.16
N ALA A 34 17.48 -5.61 -0.65
CA ALA A 34 18.55 -6.50 -1.08
C ALA A 34 18.39 -6.90 -2.56
N GLU A 35 17.17 -7.15 -3.02
CA GLU A 35 16.90 -7.42 -4.43
C GLU A 35 17.19 -6.21 -5.31
N ILE A 36 16.77 -5.01 -4.91
CA ILE A 36 17.05 -3.76 -5.63
C ILE A 36 18.57 -3.55 -5.74
N ALA A 37 19.33 -3.83 -4.68
CA ALA A 37 20.78 -3.69 -4.69
C ALA A 37 21.51 -4.69 -5.59
N ALA A 38 20.87 -5.80 -5.96
CA ALA A 38 21.46 -6.87 -6.77
C ALA A 38 21.02 -6.88 -8.24
N ASP A 39 20.03 -6.06 -8.62
CA ASP A 39 19.46 -6.00 -9.97
C ASP A 39 20.02 -4.80 -10.76
N GLU A 40 19.72 -4.74 -12.06
CA GLU A 40 19.94 -3.52 -12.84
C GLU A 40 18.86 -2.46 -12.53
N THR A 41 19.07 -1.22 -12.94
CA THR A 41 18.06 -0.17 -12.79
C THR A 41 16.77 -0.57 -13.50
N ARG A 42 15.66 -0.50 -12.79
CA ARG A 42 14.31 -0.80 -13.29
C ARG A 42 13.37 0.33 -12.96
N ASP A 43 12.28 0.40 -13.71
CA ASP A 43 11.19 1.30 -13.40
C ASP A 43 10.45 0.88 -12.10
N PRO A 44 9.66 1.78 -11.50
CA PRO A 44 8.93 1.48 -10.26
C PRO A 44 7.86 0.39 -10.45
N ARG A 45 7.30 0.28 -11.65
CA ARG A 45 6.24 -0.68 -11.95
C ARG A 45 6.77 -2.11 -11.84
N TYR A 46 7.94 -2.38 -12.42
CA TYR A 46 8.62 -3.68 -12.31
C TYR A 46 8.75 -4.11 -10.85
N TRP A 47 9.19 -3.21 -9.98
CA TRP A 47 9.36 -3.52 -8.56
C TRP A 47 8.03 -3.76 -7.85
N VAL A 48 6.99 -2.99 -8.15
CA VAL A 48 5.63 -3.25 -7.63
C VAL A 48 5.14 -4.64 -8.05
N GLU A 49 5.30 -5.01 -9.32
CA GLU A 49 4.91 -6.33 -9.84
C GLU A 49 5.72 -7.46 -9.19
N LYS A 50 7.04 -7.29 -9.05
CA LYS A 50 7.93 -8.26 -8.43
C LYS A 50 7.58 -8.47 -6.95
N VAL A 51 7.33 -7.40 -6.21
CA VAL A 51 6.90 -7.47 -4.81
C VAL A 51 5.53 -8.13 -4.68
N ALA A 52 4.59 -7.85 -5.59
CA ALA A 52 3.26 -8.43 -5.58
C ALA A 52 3.25 -9.97 -5.73
N GLN A 53 4.30 -10.57 -6.31
CA GLN A 53 4.45 -12.03 -6.37
C GLN A 53 4.57 -12.67 -4.98
N ARG A 54 5.00 -11.91 -3.97
CA ARG A 54 5.12 -12.33 -2.56
C ARG A 54 4.02 -11.76 -1.66
N ALA A 55 2.91 -11.31 -2.25
CA ALA A 55 1.82 -10.70 -1.50
C ALA A 55 1.26 -11.60 -0.37
N PRO A 56 1.12 -12.93 -0.52
CA PRO A 56 0.67 -13.80 0.57
C PRO A 56 1.59 -13.76 1.80
N GLU A 57 2.91 -13.84 1.60
CA GLU A 57 3.92 -13.85 2.65
C GLU A 57 3.99 -12.48 3.35
N LEU A 58 4.01 -11.40 2.55
CA LEU A 58 4.00 -10.03 3.06
C LEU A 58 2.74 -9.74 3.89
N ARG A 59 1.60 -10.27 3.47
CA ARG A 59 0.34 -10.15 4.21
C ARG A 59 0.40 -10.89 5.54
N GLU A 60 0.93 -12.11 5.56
CA GLU A 60 1.05 -12.87 6.82
C GLU A 60 2.00 -12.17 7.79
N GLU A 61 3.16 -11.71 7.32
CA GLU A 61 4.11 -10.97 8.14
C GLU A 61 3.52 -9.65 8.67
N ALA A 62 2.81 -8.88 7.84
CA ALA A 62 2.13 -7.66 8.27
C ALA A 62 1.07 -7.96 9.35
N LEU A 63 0.29 -9.04 9.22
CA LEU A 63 -0.69 -9.44 10.23
C LEU A 63 -0.01 -9.86 11.54
N ASN A 64 1.10 -10.60 11.47
CA ASN A 64 1.88 -10.98 12.65
C ASN A 64 2.40 -9.75 13.39
N ARG A 65 2.96 -8.76 12.68
CA ARG A 65 3.40 -7.50 13.30
C ARG A 65 2.28 -6.72 13.96
N LEU A 66 1.09 -6.69 13.34
CA LEU A 66 -0.09 -6.05 13.95
C LEU A 66 -0.54 -6.78 15.23
N VAL A 67 -0.37 -8.10 15.30
CA VAL A 67 -0.62 -8.88 16.51
C VAL A 67 0.44 -8.64 17.58
N GLU A 68 1.72 -8.66 17.21
CA GLU A 68 2.84 -8.35 18.12
C GLU A 68 2.75 -6.93 18.68
N GLY A 69 2.28 -5.98 17.87
CA GLY A 69 2.00 -4.61 18.26
C GLY A 69 0.71 -4.41 19.08
N GLY A 70 -0.05 -5.48 19.35
CA GLY A 70 -1.29 -5.42 20.13
C GLY A 70 -2.43 -4.66 19.45
N ILE A 71 -2.40 -4.54 18.11
CA ILE A 71 -3.46 -3.87 17.33
C ILE A 71 -4.55 -4.88 16.96
N LEU A 72 -4.12 -6.10 16.58
CA LEU A 72 -5.00 -7.22 16.27
C LEU A 72 -4.80 -8.34 17.29
N GLU A 73 -5.82 -9.16 17.51
CA GLU A 73 -5.66 -10.47 18.14
C GLU A 73 -5.66 -11.55 17.07
N ARG A 74 -5.06 -12.70 17.35
CA ARG A 74 -5.15 -13.88 16.48
C ARG A 74 -6.12 -14.89 17.09
N GLU A 75 -7.23 -15.11 16.40
CA GLU A 75 -8.20 -16.15 16.74
C GLU A 75 -8.03 -17.33 15.77
N ASP A 76 -7.53 -18.44 16.31
CA ASP A 76 -7.53 -19.72 15.59
C ASP A 76 -8.84 -20.47 15.93
N ASP A 77 -9.83 -20.41 15.03
CA ASP A 77 -11.09 -21.15 15.21
C ASP A 77 -10.81 -22.66 15.24
N ARG A 78 -10.99 -23.28 16.42
CA ARG A 78 -10.87 -24.72 16.61
C ARG A 78 -12.18 -25.41 16.29
N PHE A 79 -12.54 -25.48 15.01
CA PHE A 79 -13.52 -26.46 14.55
C PHE A 79 -12.83 -27.74 14.06
N LEU A 80 -13.18 -28.85 14.70
CA LEU A 80 -12.98 -30.19 14.16
C LEU A 80 -13.75 -30.26 12.83
N TRP A 81 -13.05 -30.62 11.75
CA TRP A 81 -13.51 -30.83 10.36
C TRP A 81 -13.38 -29.65 9.36
N VAL A 82 -12.31 -29.75 8.54
CA VAL A 82 -12.06 -29.22 7.17
C VAL A 82 -12.00 -27.70 6.91
N PHE A 83 -12.43 -26.80 7.79
CA PHE A 83 -12.25 -25.35 7.53
C PHE A 83 -11.76 -24.59 8.77
N ARG A 84 -10.44 -24.37 8.84
CA ARG A 84 -9.84 -23.38 9.76
C ARG A 84 -9.94 -22.01 9.10
N SER A 85 -10.84 -21.15 9.58
CA SER A 85 -10.78 -19.73 9.25
C SER A 85 -9.93 -19.05 10.32
N ARG A 86 -8.73 -18.58 9.97
CA ARG A 86 -7.93 -17.74 10.88
C ARG A 86 -8.53 -16.34 10.86
N ARG A 87 -8.92 -15.82 12.03
CA ARG A 87 -9.52 -14.48 12.16
C ARG A 87 -8.55 -13.56 12.90
N TYR A 88 -8.64 -12.27 12.56
CA TYR A 88 -7.80 -11.22 13.16
C TYR A 88 -8.67 -10.03 13.60
N PRO A 89 -9.44 -10.16 14.70
CA PRO A 89 -10.22 -9.04 15.22
C PRO A 89 -9.32 -7.91 15.73
N MET A 90 -9.83 -6.67 15.70
CA MET A 90 -9.18 -5.53 16.35
C MET A 90 -9.33 -5.61 17.87
N VAL A 91 -8.28 -5.29 18.61
CA VAL A 91 -8.30 -5.28 20.09
C VAL A 91 -9.27 -4.22 20.62
N ASP A 92 -9.07 -2.95 20.26
CA ASP A 92 -9.92 -1.83 20.71
C ASP A 92 -10.32 -0.84 19.59
N GLY A 93 -9.78 -1.05 18.38
CA GLY A 93 -9.94 -0.20 17.20
C GLY A 93 -9.38 1.22 17.33
N LYS A 94 -8.61 1.52 18.38
CA LYS A 94 -8.09 2.88 18.64
C LYS A 94 -7.10 3.30 17.56
N ALA A 95 -6.14 2.44 17.23
CA ALA A 95 -5.16 2.71 16.18
C ALA A 95 -5.83 3.01 14.83
N GLU A 96 -6.85 2.22 14.47
CA GLU A 96 -7.62 2.44 13.23
C GLU A 96 -8.35 3.79 13.26
N ARG A 97 -9.02 4.12 14.37
CA ARG A 97 -9.72 5.41 14.53
C ARG A 97 -8.76 6.59 14.44
N GLU A 98 -7.59 6.52 15.07
CA GLU A 98 -6.58 7.58 15.05
C GLU A 98 -6.07 7.83 13.62
N VAL A 99 -5.75 6.77 12.87
CA VAL A 99 -5.33 6.89 11.47
C VAL A 99 -6.45 7.48 10.62
N LYS A 100 -7.69 6.99 10.77
CA LYS A 100 -8.85 7.54 10.05
C LYS A 100 -9.04 9.02 10.34
N LEU A 101 -9.04 9.42 11.62
CA LEU A 101 -9.21 10.82 12.02
C LEU A 101 -8.10 11.71 11.47
N ARG A 102 -6.85 11.25 11.48
CA ARG A 102 -5.72 12.01 10.91
C ARG A 102 -5.89 12.22 9.40
N ILE A 103 -6.20 11.15 8.66
CA ILE A 103 -6.45 11.24 7.21
C ILE A 103 -7.62 12.19 6.93
N MET A 104 -8.74 12.04 7.65
CA MET A 104 -9.90 12.93 7.47
C MET A 104 -9.58 14.38 7.81
N GLY A 105 -8.83 14.65 8.88
CA GLY A 105 -8.40 15.99 9.25
C GLY A 105 -7.63 16.68 8.12
N ILE A 106 -6.73 15.95 7.46
CA ILE A 106 -5.95 16.48 6.32
C ILE A 106 -6.82 16.70 5.09
N LEU A 107 -7.78 15.82 4.82
CA LEU A 107 -8.65 15.92 3.64
C LEU A 107 -9.72 17.02 3.76
N PHE A 108 -10.12 17.36 4.98
CA PHE A 108 -11.12 18.41 5.26
C PHE A 108 -10.49 19.73 5.74
N SER A 109 -9.16 19.86 5.66
CA SER A 109 -8.45 21.09 5.98
C SER A 109 -7.46 21.48 4.88
N ASP A 110 -6.93 22.70 4.98
CA ASP A 110 -5.88 23.22 4.12
C ASP A 110 -4.47 23.04 4.72
N GLU A 111 -4.33 22.26 5.80
CA GLU A 111 -3.05 22.00 6.46
C GLU A 111 -2.06 21.30 5.53
N ILE A 112 -0.78 21.67 5.57
CA ILE A 112 0.23 20.99 4.75
C ILE A 112 0.49 19.61 5.38
N PRO A 113 0.23 18.50 4.67
CA PRO A 113 0.45 17.17 5.21
C PRO A 113 1.94 16.86 5.33
N ASP A 114 2.30 16.13 6.39
CA ASP A 114 3.62 15.54 6.53
C ASP A 114 3.87 14.45 5.46
N PRO A 115 5.13 14.16 5.09
CA PRO A 115 5.45 13.17 4.06
C PRO A 115 4.81 11.79 4.28
N ARG A 116 4.75 11.32 5.54
CA ARG A 116 4.10 10.03 5.88
C ARG A 116 2.59 10.08 5.65
N ASP A 117 1.95 11.22 5.84
CA ASP A 117 0.53 11.38 5.59
C ASP A 117 0.21 11.50 4.10
N VAL A 118 1.09 12.12 3.32
CA VAL A 118 0.97 12.09 1.86
C VAL A 118 1.02 10.64 1.35
N VAL A 119 2.00 9.86 1.81
CA VAL A 119 2.17 8.45 1.45
C VAL A 119 0.93 7.61 1.79
N ILE A 120 0.39 7.73 3.01
CA ILE A 120 -0.79 6.93 3.40
C ILE A 120 -2.03 7.35 2.62
N ILE A 121 -2.22 8.65 2.32
CA ILE A 121 -3.33 9.13 1.50
C ILE A 121 -3.23 8.57 0.07
N CYS A 122 -2.04 8.61 -0.54
CA CYS A 122 -1.78 8.03 -1.85
C CYS A 122 -2.07 6.52 -1.89
N LEU A 123 -1.70 5.78 -0.83
CA LEU A 123 -1.99 4.35 -0.69
C LEU A 123 -3.49 4.07 -0.56
N VAL A 124 -4.19 4.82 0.29
CA VAL A 124 -5.64 4.66 0.51
C VAL A 124 -6.42 4.97 -0.78
N ASP A 125 -6.00 5.96 -1.55
CA ASP A 125 -6.56 6.27 -2.87
C ASP A 125 -6.26 5.19 -3.90
N GLY A 126 -4.98 4.81 -4.05
CA GLY A 126 -4.53 3.79 -5.00
C GLY A 126 -5.19 2.42 -4.77
N CYS A 127 -5.45 2.07 -3.51
CA CYS A 127 -6.18 0.85 -3.11
C CYS A 127 -7.71 1.02 -3.11
N ARG A 128 -8.23 2.19 -3.48
CA ARG A 128 -9.66 2.56 -3.50
C ARG A 128 -10.39 2.45 -2.16
N ILE A 129 -9.66 2.50 -1.05
CA ILE A 129 -10.19 2.35 0.30
C ILE A 129 -11.10 3.53 0.68
N PHE A 130 -10.89 4.73 0.11
CA PHE A 130 -11.76 5.88 0.39
C PHE A 130 -13.24 5.63 0.09
N ARG A 131 -13.59 4.75 -0.85
CA ARG A 131 -14.98 4.41 -1.17
C ARG A 131 -15.68 3.61 -0.06
N GLU A 132 -14.90 2.95 0.78
CA GLU A 132 -15.38 2.22 1.96
C GLU A 132 -15.44 3.11 3.20
N LEU A 133 -14.67 4.21 3.22
CA LEU A 133 -14.57 5.12 4.36
C LEU A 133 -15.50 6.32 4.28
N LEU A 134 -15.85 6.77 3.07
CA LEU A 134 -16.58 8.00 2.81
C LEU A 134 -17.87 7.73 2.05
N SER A 135 -18.92 8.48 2.37
CA SER A 135 -20.09 8.55 1.51
C SER A 135 -19.72 9.14 0.14
N LYS A 136 -20.53 8.87 -0.89
CA LYS A 136 -20.33 9.43 -2.23
C LYS A 136 -20.17 10.96 -2.21
N ARG A 137 -20.98 11.64 -1.39
CA ARG A 137 -20.95 13.10 -1.25
C ARG A 137 -19.65 13.60 -0.61
N GLU A 138 -19.19 12.94 0.45
CA GLU A 138 -17.93 13.31 1.09
C GLU A 138 -16.75 13.05 0.16
N LEU A 139 -16.77 11.92 -0.56
CA LEU A 139 -15.74 11.60 -1.55
C LEU A 139 -15.67 12.66 -2.65
N GLU A 140 -16.81 13.08 -3.20
CA GLU A 140 -16.88 14.19 -4.18
C GLU A 140 -16.30 15.49 -3.60
N GLN A 141 -16.56 15.78 -2.32
CA GLN A 141 -16.04 16.97 -1.64
C GLN A 141 -14.52 16.94 -1.46
N VAL A 142 -13.93 15.80 -1.07
CA VAL A 142 -12.48 15.70 -0.78
C VAL A 142 -11.64 15.32 -2.00
N THR A 143 -12.26 14.90 -3.11
CA THR A 143 -11.53 14.53 -4.34
C THR A 143 -10.53 15.59 -4.80
N PRO A 144 -10.87 16.90 -4.86
CA PRO A 144 -9.89 17.93 -5.22
C PRO A 144 -8.68 17.97 -4.27
N ARG A 145 -8.90 17.71 -2.98
CA ARG A 145 -7.85 17.69 -1.97
C ARG A 145 -6.96 16.45 -2.10
N ILE A 146 -7.54 15.28 -2.33
CA ILE A 146 -6.80 14.05 -2.63
C ILE A 146 -5.88 14.27 -3.84
N GLU A 147 -6.38 14.88 -4.92
CA GLU A 147 -5.57 15.19 -6.10
C GLU A 147 -4.44 16.20 -5.83
N GLN A 148 -4.65 17.17 -4.94
CA GLN A 148 -3.57 18.07 -4.50
C GLN A 148 -2.48 17.32 -3.73
N VAL A 149 -2.88 16.50 -2.76
CA VAL A 149 -1.95 15.71 -1.94
C VAL A 149 -1.15 14.75 -2.81
N ARG A 150 -1.80 14.07 -3.76
CA ARG A 150 -1.16 13.14 -4.70
C ARG A 150 -0.04 13.81 -5.51
N LYS A 151 -0.20 15.09 -5.87
CA LYS A 151 0.83 15.85 -6.61
C LYS A 151 2.10 16.11 -5.81
N LEU A 152 2.05 15.96 -4.48
CA LEU A 152 3.21 16.14 -3.60
C LEU A 152 4.12 14.89 -3.53
N ASP A 153 3.65 13.74 -4.03
CA ASP A 153 4.36 12.46 -3.94
C ASP A 153 4.55 11.82 -5.31
N LEU A 154 5.76 11.96 -5.85
CA LEU A 154 6.15 11.34 -7.13
C LEU A 154 6.15 9.81 -7.03
N ILE A 155 6.49 9.26 -5.86
CA ILE A 155 6.54 7.83 -5.60
C ILE A 155 5.12 7.26 -5.61
N GLY A 156 4.19 7.96 -4.96
CA GLY A 156 2.76 7.64 -4.98
C GLY A 156 2.13 7.75 -6.34
N GLN A 157 2.53 8.74 -7.14
CA GLN A 157 2.09 8.82 -8.52
C GLN A 157 2.58 7.62 -9.36
N ALA A 158 3.88 7.28 -9.27
CA ALA A 158 4.44 6.14 -9.98
C ALA A 158 3.77 4.83 -9.56
N MET A 159 3.55 4.62 -8.26
CA MET A 159 2.90 3.42 -7.74
C MET A 159 1.42 3.31 -8.13
N ALA A 160 0.66 4.41 -8.01
CA ALA A 160 -0.74 4.43 -8.42
C ALA A 160 -0.87 4.19 -9.94
N GLN A 161 0.10 4.67 -10.73
CA GLN A 161 0.16 4.38 -12.16
C GLN A 161 0.45 2.90 -12.42
N ALA A 162 1.44 2.32 -11.74
CA ALA A 162 1.74 0.89 -11.84
C ALA A 162 0.52 0.03 -11.52
N ILE A 163 -0.20 0.33 -10.43
CA ILE A 163 -1.44 -0.40 -10.05
C ILE A 163 -2.48 -0.30 -11.16
N ARG A 164 -2.78 0.92 -11.65
CA ARG A 164 -3.76 1.11 -12.74
C ARG A 164 -3.38 0.33 -13.99
N ASP A 165 -2.11 0.33 -14.37
CA ASP A 165 -1.69 -0.34 -15.59
C ASP A 165 -1.72 -1.87 -15.45
N ILE A 166 -1.46 -2.42 -14.25
CA ILE A 166 -1.66 -3.84 -13.95
C ILE A 166 -3.15 -4.20 -14.06
N GLU A 167 -4.05 -3.37 -13.53
CA GLU A 167 -5.51 -3.60 -13.62
C GLU A 167 -6.01 -3.59 -15.06
N VAL A 168 -5.55 -2.64 -15.88
CA VAL A 168 -5.87 -2.57 -17.31
C VAL A 168 -5.38 -3.81 -18.04
N TRP A 169 -4.17 -4.29 -17.72
CA TRP A 169 -3.62 -5.50 -18.32
C TRP A 169 -4.44 -6.76 -17.95
N ILE A 170 -4.80 -6.93 -16.67
CA ILE A 170 -5.65 -8.04 -16.22
C ILE A 170 -7.03 -8.00 -16.90
N THR A 171 -7.65 -6.82 -16.99
CA THR A 171 -8.96 -6.66 -17.62
C THR A 171 -8.91 -6.97 -19.12
N THR A 172 -7.89 -6.48 -19.82
CA THR A 172 -7.69 -6.74 -21.25
C THR A 172 -7.41 -8.23 -21.51
N ALA A 173 -6.56 -8.87 -20.71
CA ALA A 173 -6.27 -10.29 -20.81
C ALA A 173 -7.52 -11.17 -20.54
N GLN A 174 -8.39 -10.77 -19.60
CA GLN A 174 -9.67 -11.43 -19.35
C GLN A 174 -10.68 -11.25 -20.49
N ILE A 175 -10.67 -10.11 -21.19
CA ILE A 175 -11.52 -9.84 -22.35
C ILE A 175 -11.05 -10.64 -23.57
N GLU A 176 -9.74 -10.66 -23.84
CA GLU A 176 -9.15 -11.43 -24.93
C GLU A 176 -9.33 -12.94 -24.73
N GLY A 177 -9.17 -13.43 -23.50
CA GLY A 177 -9.47 -14.82 -23.14
C GLY A 177 -10.96 -15.19 -23.27
N ARG A 178 -11.88 -14.21 -23.23
CA ARG A 178 -13.32 -14.40 -23.44
C ARG A 178 -13.76 -14.29 -24.92
N MET A 179 -12.95 -13.70 -25.79
CA MET A 179 -13.22 -13.64 -27.24
C MET A 179 -12.70 -14.88 -28.00
N LEU A 180 -11.90 -15.73 -27.34
CA LEU A 180 -11.34 -16.96 -27.90
C LEU A 180 -12.15 -18.23 -27.53
N TYR A 181 -13.37 -18.09 -27.01
CA TYR A 181 -14.32 -19.18 -26.76
C TYR A 181 -15.73 -18.81 -27.22
#